data_AF-A0A7V3MLI1-F1
#
_entry.id   AF-A0A7V3MLI1-F1
#
_cell.length_a   1.000
_cell.length_b   1.000
_cell.length_c   1.000
_cell.angle_alpha   90.00
_cell.angle_beta   90.00
_cell.angle_gamma   90.00
#
_symmetry.space_group_name_H-M   'P 1'
#
loop_
_entity.id
_entity.type
_entity.pdbx_description
1 polymer ?
#
loop_
_entity_poly.entity_id
_entity_poly.type
_entity_poly.pdbx_seq_one_letter_code
_entity_poly.pdbx_strand_id
1 'polypeptide(L)'
;MTRVLISTPTSPIRFACPASATKTSLSNQRHLCARAAGFSLHAARMVEAHDREGLERLCRAVLRAPLSSERLSLDSDGNVHLRLLGPWPGPGGKTEISFEPL
;
A
#
# COMPACT_ATOMS: atom_id res chain seq x y z
N MET A 1 -8.50 5.82 20.61
CA MET A 1 -7.91 4.49 20.84
C MET A 1 -8.30 3.62 19.65
N THR A 2 -7.45 3.51 18.63
CA THR A 2 -7.75 2.71 17.42
C THR A 2 -7.63 1.23 17.77
N ARG A 3 -8.75 0.49 17.76
CA ARG A 3 -8.71 -0.97 17.97
C ARG A 3 -8.43 -1.65 16.64
N VAL A 4 -7.56 -2.65 16.68
CA VAL A 4 -7.13 -3.43 15.51
C VAL A 4 -7.55 -4.87 15.76
N LEU A 5 -8.55 -5.35 15.02
CA LEU A 5 -9.01 -6.74 15.08
C LEU A 5 -8.35 -7.55 13.96
N ILE A 6 -8.01 -8.81 14.24
CA ILE A 6 -7.08 -9.58 13.41
C ILE A 6 -7.57 -11.03 13.25
N SER A 7 -7.71 -11.50 12.00
CA SER A 7 -8.41 -12.74 11.57
C SER A 7 -7.52 -13.67 10.69
N THR A 8 -7.93 -14.92 10.45
CA THR A 8 -7.28 -16.02 9.66
C THR A 8 -8.25 -16.59 8.58
N PRO A 9 -7.90 -17.37 7.51
CA PRO A 9 -6.63 -18.08 7.21
C PRO A 9 -6.12 -18.10 5.71
N THR A 10 -4.87 -18.61 5.55
CA THR A 10 -4.18 -19.38 4.45
C THR A 10 -3.85 -18.87 3.02
N SER A 11 -2.56 -19.04 2.67
CA SER A 11 -1.86 -19.26 1.37
C SER A 11 -0.83 -18.18 0.98
N PRO A 12 0.39 -18.54 0.53
CA PRO A 12 1.45 -17.58 0.20
C PRO A 12 1.27 -16.93 -1.19
N ILE A 13 1.51 -15.63 -1.28
CA ILE A 13 1.36 -14.84 -2.51
C ILE A 13 2.71 -14.70 -3.22
N ARG A 14 2.80 -15.14 -4.48
CA ARG A 14 3.93 -14.85 -5.39
C ARG A 14 3.60 -13.59 -6.21
N PHE A 15 4.48 -12.60 -6.20
CA PHE A 15 4.37 -11.45 -7.12
C PHE A 15 4.98 -11.82 -8.47
N ALA A 16 4.12 -12.00 -9.48
CA ALA A 16 4.55 -11.94 -10.88
C ALA A 16 4.37 -10.50 -11.36
N CYS A 17 5.41 -9.96 -12.02
CA CYS A 17 5.38 -8.63 -12.64
C CYS A 17 4.68 -8.73 -14.00
N PRO A 18 3.49 -8.11 -14.23
CA PRO A 18 2.92 -8.04 -15.56
C PRO A 18 3.60 -6.92 -16.34
N ALA A 19 4.40 -7.29 -17.33
CA ALA A 19 4.95 -6.35 -18.31
C ALA A 19 3.83 -5.84 -19.22
N SER A 20 3.23 -4.69 -18.89
CA SER A 20 2.55 -3.87 -19.90
C SER A 20 2.50 -2.41 -19.45
N ALA A 21 3.40 -1.60 -20.02
CA ALA A 21 3.44 -0.16 -19.84
C ALA A 21 2.38 0.49 -20.75
N THR A 22 1.22 0.84 -20.19
CA THR A 22 0.20 1.63 -20.90
C THR A 22 0.58 3.12 -20.83
N LYS A 23 0.85 3.74 -21.99
CA LYS A 23 1.11 5.19 -22.09
C LYS A 23 -0.20 5.98 -21.93
N THR A 24 -0.31 6.82 -20.90
CA THR A 24 -1.45 7.74 -20.70
C THR A 24 -1.07 9.17 -21.08
N SER A 25 -1.90 9.82 -21.90
CA SER A 25 -1.67 11.14 -22.51
C SER A 25 -1.88 12.32 -21.56
N LEU A 26 -1.28 13.46 -21.92
CA LEU A 26 -1.18 14.63 -21.05
C LEU A 26 -2.38 15.59 -21.08
N SER A 27 -3.10 15.71 -19.95
CA SER A 27 -3.66 17.01 -19.51
C SER A 27 -3.67 17.22 -17.98
N ASN A 28 -2.98 18.29 -17.58
CA ASN A 28 -3.02 19.15 -16.39
C ASN A 28 -3.16 18.55 -14.96
N GLN A 29 -2.12 18.76 -14.13
CA GLN A 29 -2.03 18.58 -12.66
C GLN A 29 -2.35 17.19 -12.07
N ARG A 30 -2.61 16.18 -12.91
CA ARG A 30 -2.67 14.74 -12.56
C ARG A 30 -1.52 13.93 -13.15
N HIS A 31 -0.44 14.62 -13.53
CA HIS A 31 0.59 14.14 -14.43
C HIS A 31 1.60 13.16 -13.85
N LEU A 32 1.74 13.15 -12.52
CA LEU A 32 2.71 12.32 -11.83
C LEU A 32 2.00 11.27 -10.95
N CYS A 33 0.86 10.79 -11.42
CA CYS A 33 0.12 9.71 -10.78
C CYS A 33 0.01 8.54 -11.76
N ALA A 34 0.48 7.36 -11.36
CA ALA A 34 0.40 6.16 -12.18
C ALA A 34 -0.22 5.01 -11.37
N ARG A 35 -0.94 4.13 -12.06
CA ARG A 35 -1.49 2.90 -11.46
C ARG A 35 -0.98 1.70 -12.27
N ALA A 36 -0.36 0.75 -11.60
CA ALA A 36 0.20 -0.45 -12.22
C ALA A 36 0.22 -1.60 -11.21
N ALA A 37 -0.11 -2.81 -11.66
CA ALA A 37 -0.08 -4.04 -10.86
C ALA A 37 -0.77 -3.93 -9.48
N GLY A 38 -1.91 -3.24 -9.41
CA GLY A 38 -2.64 -3.04 -8.15
C GLY A 38 -2.06 -1.96 -7.22
N PHE A 39 -1.02 -1.23 -7.64
CA PHE A 39 -0.41 -0.14 -6.87
C PHE A 39 -0.70 1.22 -7.50
N SER A 40 -0.76 2.27 -6.67
CA SER A 40 -0.81 3.67 -7.08
C SER A 40 0.48 4.38 -6.67
N LEU A 41 1.15 5.04 -7.60
CA LEU A 41 2.33 5.87 -7.37
C LEU A 41 1.96 7.33 -7.54
N HIS A 42 2.26 8.15 -6.53
CA HIS A 42 2.17 9.61 -6.59
C HIS A 42 3.59 10.19 -6.54
N ALA A 43 4.09 10.64 -7.69
CA ALA A 43 5.43 11.17 -7.88
C ALA A 43 5.47 12.72 -7.95
N ALA A 44 4.36 13.41 -7.63
CA ALA A 44 4.29 14.88 -7.61
C ALA A 44 5.03 15.52 -6.42
N ARG A 45 5.97 14.79 -5.80
CA ARG A 45 6.73 15.26 -4.63
C ARG A 45 8.19 15.43 -4.99
N MET A 46 8.68 16.66 -4.90
CA MET A 46 10.09 16.99 -4.97
C MET A 46 10.60 17.25 -3.55
N VAL A 47 11.85 16.88 -3.28
CA VAL A 47 12.53 17.09 -2.00
C VAL A 47 13.90 17.69 -2.31
N GLU A 48 14.19 18.84 -1.71
CA GLU A 48 15.47 19.51 -1.88
C GLU A 48 16.60 18.70 -1.22
N ALA A 49 17.80 18.74 -1.78
CA ALA A 49 18.93 17.93 -1.29
C ALA A 49 19.34 18.25 0.17
N HIS A 50 19.05 19.46 0.65
CA HIS A 50 19.35 19.90 2.02
C HIS A 50 18.20 19.65 3.00
N ASP A 51 17.01 19.26 2.53
CA ASP A 51 15.86 18.94 3.37
C ASP A 51 16.00 17.51 3.93
N ARG A 52 16.67 17.39 5.07
CA ARG A 52 16.90 16.09 5.73
C ARG A 52 15.60 15.40 6.14
N GLU A 53 14.60 16.14 6.58
CA GLU A 53 13.32 15.59 7.03
C GLU A 53 12.52 15.06 5.83
N GLY A 54 12.46 15.83 4.75
CA GLY A 54 11.84 15.41 3.49
C GLY A 54 12.51 14.16 2.92
N LEU A 55 13.84 14.09 2.95
CA LEU A 55 14.60 12.94 2.48
C LEU A 55 14.34 11.71 3.34
N GLU A 56 14.30 11.85 4.67
CA GLU A 56 13.94 10.74 5.56
C GLU A 56 12.53 10.23 5.25
N ARG A 57 11.56 11.13 5.09
CA ARG A 57 10.17 10.75 4.77
C ARG A 57 10.08 10.05 3.42
N LEU A 58 10.84 10.49 2.42
CA LEU A 58 10.93 9.83 1.11
C LEU A 58 11.55 8.44 1.24
N CYS A 59 12.69 8.31 1.91
CA CYS A 59 13.36 7.02 2.16
C CYS A 59 12.44 6.05 2.90
N ARG A 60 11.74 6.51 3.94
CA ARG A 60 10.76 5.69 4.68
C ARG A 60 9.61 5.22 3.80
N ALA A 61 9.15 6.06 2.87
CA ALA A 61 8.11 5.68 1.91
C ALA A 61 8.61 4.63 0.92
N VAL A 62 9.82 4.79 0.38
CA VAL A 62 10.43 3.85 -0.58
C VAL A 62 10.76 2.50 0.07
N LEU A 63 11.23 2.51 1.32
CA LEU A 63 11.59 1.29 2.06
C LEU A 63 10.37 0.55 2.64
N ARG A 64 9.20 1.19 2.72
CA ARG A 64 7.98 0.53 3.17
C ARG A 64 7.50 -0.45 2.11
N ALA A 65 7.12 -1.66 2.52
CA ALA A 65 6.49 -2.61 1.62
C ALA A 65 5.27 -1.98 0.94
N PRO A 66 5.17 -2.03 -0.41
CA PRO A 66 4.08 -1.37 -1.11
C PRO A 66 2.75 -2.02 -0.76
N LEU A 67 1.69 -1.23 -0.63
CA LEU A 67 0.33 -1.70 -0.34
C LEU A 67 -0.45 -1.80 -1.65
N SER A 68 -0.79 -3.03 -2.06
CA SER A 68 -1.64 -3.24 -3.24
C SER A 68 -3.08 -2.97 -2.84
N SER A 69 -3.83 -2.26 -3.68
CA SER A 69 -5.27 -2.07 -3.51
C SER A 69 -6.04 -3.38 -3.53
N GLU A 70 -5.50 -4.44 -4.15
CA GLU A 70 -6.15 -5.76 -4.17
C GLU A 70 -6.13 -6.44 -2.79
N ARG A 71 -5.26 -5.97 -1.89
CA ARG A 71 -5.18 -6.43 -0.49
C ARG A 71 -5.97 -5.54 0.46
N LEU A 72 -6.64 -4.51 -0.05
CA LEU A 72 -7.49 -3.62 0.72
C LEU A 72 -8.95 -3.89 0.38
N SER A 73 -9.78 -4.06 1.40
CA SER A 73 -11.24 -4.13 1.25
C SER A 73 -11.92 -3.26 2.30
N LEU A 74 -13.14 -2.81 1.99
CA LEU A 74 -14.00 -2.08 2.90
C LEU A 74 -15.14 -2.99 3.34
N ASP A 75 -15.45 -2.98 4.63
CA ASP A 75 -16.64 -3.62 5.17
C ASP A 75 -17.84 -2.66 5.12
N SER A 76 -19.04 -3.22 5.27
CA SER A 76 -20.31 -2.54 5.47
C SER A 76 -20.30 -1.50 6.60
N ASP A 77 -19.53 -1.76 7.66
CA ASP A 77 -19.31 -0.83 8.77
C ASP A 77 -18.29 0.28 8.45
N GLY A 78 -17.73 0.31 7.23
CA GLY A 78 -16.72 1.29 6.81
C GLY A 78 -15.29 0.99 7.28
N ASN A 79 -15.08 -0.17 7.92
CA ASN A 79 -13.77 -0.63 8.34
C ASN A 79 -12.90 -1.00 7.13
N VAL A 80 -11.61 -0.66 7.18
CA VAL A 80 -10.64 -1.01 6.14
C VAL A 80 -9.89 -2.27 6.57
N HIS A 81 -9.98 -3.32 5.75
CA HIS A 81 -9.27 -4.57 5.94
C HIS A 81 -8.03 -4.61 5.05
N LEU A 82 -6.87 -4.91 5.63
CA LEU A 82 -5.61 -5.12 4.93
C LEU A 82 -5.16 -6.58 5.06
N ARG A 83 -5.15 -7.30 3.95
CA ARG A 83 -4.55 -8.63 3.87
C ARG A 83 -3.02 -8.53 3.87
N LEU A 84 -2.38 -9.23 4.80
CA LEU A 84 -0.94 -9.33 4.93
C LEU A 84 -0.35 -10.22 3.83
N LEU A 85 0.93 -10.00 3.50
CA LEU A 85 1.64 -10.81 2.50
C LEU A 85 1.90 -12.24 2.94
N GLY A 86 1.88 -12.47 4.25
CA GLY A 86 2.03 -13.77 4.89
C GLY A 86 1.51 -13.68 6.32
N PRO A 87 1.44 -14.83 7.01
CA PRO A 87 1.03 -14.86 8.40
C PRO A 87 2.00 -14.03 9.26
N TRP A 88 1.44 -13.29 10.21
CA TRP A 88 2.21 -12.56 11.18
C TRP A 88 3.14 -13.50 11.94
N PRO A 89 4.40 -13.12 12.23
CA PRO A 89 5.32 -13.97 12.98
C PRO A 89 4.72 -14.37 14.34
N GLY A 90 4.51 -15.66 14.54
CA GLY A 90 3.99 -16.23 15.78
C GLY A 90 3.14 -17.50 15.57
N PRO A 91 2.89 -18.28 16.64
CA PRO A 91 1.94 -19.40 16.58
C PRO A 91 0.54 -18.88 16.21
N GLY A 92 -0.09 -19.48 15.19
CA GLY A 92 -1.41 -19.01 14.71
C GLY A 92 -1.38 -17.66 14.00
N GLY A 93 -0.25 -17.35 13.35
CA GLY A 93 0.01 -16.08 12.66
C GLY A 93 -1.17 -15.55 11.85
N LYS A 94 -1.62 -14.36 12.21
CA LYS A 94 -2.74 -13.65 11.61
C LYS A 94 -2.44 -13.17 10.19
N THR A 95 -3.45 -13.13 9.32
CA THR A 95 -3.28 -12.80 7.90
C THR A 95 -3.95 -11.50 7.47
N GLU A 96 -4.72 -10.86 8.34
CA GLU A 96 -5.47 -9.65 8.00
C GLU A 96 -5.54 -8.68 9.19
N ILE A 97 -5.37 -7.39 8.91
CA ILE A 97 -5.47 -6.29 9.89
C ILE A 97 -6.68 -5.42 9.53
N SER A 98 -7.57 -5.15 10.48
CA SER A 98 -8.67 -4.18 10.31
C SER A 98 -8.32 -2.82 10.92
N PHE A 99 -8.77 -1.74 10.26
CA PHE A 99 -8.64 -0.37 10.71
C PHE A 99 -10.03 0.27 10.80
N GLU A 100 -10.33 0.83 11.95
CA GLU A 100 -11.52 1.64 12.17
C GLU A 100 -11.30 3.04 11.55
N PRO A 101 -12.28 3.58 10.81
CA PRO A 101 -12.20 4.95 10.31
C PRO A 101 -12.20 5.96 11.47
N LEU A 102 -11.42 7.04 11.34
CA LEU A 102 -11.30 8.13 12.32
C LEU A 102 -12.44 9.14 12.23
#